data_AF-Q26H43-F1
#
_entry.id   AF-Q26H43-F1
#
_cell.length_a   1.000
_cell.length_b   1.000
_cell.length_c   1.000
_cell.angle_alpha   90.00
_cell.angle_beta   90.00
_cell.angle_gamma   90.00
#
_symmetry.space_group_name_H-M   'P 1'
#
loop_
_entity.id
_entity.type
_entity.pdbx_description
1 polymer ?
#
loop_
_entity_poly.entity_id
_entity_poly.type
_entity_poly.pdbx_seq_one_letter_code
_entity_poly.pdbx_strand_id
1 'polypeptide(L)'
;MITYSGPILILVFLLLTIIISAYEKLFVWNKTLKDYIEMYKNHLPPFLVKLSLIIILGLEIIVTSFLALGIYDLIIDQDIALSEIGLIITGILFLILLIGLRILQDYRGAGRTAIYFLLVVFGLFWIQSI
;
A
#
# COMPACT_ATOMS: atom_id res chain seq x y z
N MET A 1 -4.23 -24.85 8.82
CA MET A 1 -4.46 -23.58 9.55
C MET A 1 -3.20 -22.97 10.18
N ILE A 2 -2.36 -23.71 10.94
CA ILE A 2 -1.16 -23.10 11.58
C ILE A 2 -0.03 -22.76 10.57
N THR A 3 0.01 -23.44 9.42
CA THR A 3 1.05 -23.30 8.39
C THR A 3 1.18 -21.88 7.82
N TYR A 4 0.08 -21.14 7.71
CA TYR A 4 0.05 -19.81 7.09
C TYR A 4 0.02 -18.65 8.10
N SER A 5 0.22 -18.94 9.39
CA SER A 5 0.14 -17.92 10.45
C SER A 5 1.07 -16.72 10.22
N GLY A 6 2.30 -16.96 9.75
CA GLY A 6 3.26 -15.91 9.40
C GLY A 6 2.80 -15.00 8.25
N PRO A 7 2.55 -15.55 7.05
CA PRO A 7 2.00 -14.77 5.93
C PRO A 7 0.73 -14.00 6.27
N ILE A 8 -0.21 -14.61 7.00
CA ILE A 8 -1.45 -13.94 7.41
C ILE A 8 -1.16 -12.69 8.25
N LEU A 9 -0.23 -12.76 9.20
CA LEU A 9 0.14 -11.60 10.02
C LEU A 9 0.74 -10.47 9.17
N ILE A 10 1.55 -10.79 8.16
CA ILE A 10 2.09 -9.79 7.22
C ILE A 10 0.97 -9.18 6.39
N LEU A 11 0.08 -10.00 5.82
CA LEU A 11 -1.05 -9.54 5.01
C LEU A 11 -1.98 -8.62 5.83
N VAL A 12 -2.29 -9.00 7.07
CA VAL A 12 -3.12 -8.19 7.99
C VAL A 12 -2.43 -6.86 8.32
N PHE A 13 -1.13 -6.88 8.61
CA PHE A 13 -0.37 -5.65 8.87
C PHE A 13 -0.39 -4.69 7.68
N LEU A 14 -0.16 -5.21 6.47
CA LEU A 14 -0.23 -4.43 5.23
C LEU A 14 -1.65 -3.91 4.98
N LEU A 15 -2.66 -4.76 5.15
CA LEU A 15 -4.06 -4.40 5.01
C LEU A 15 -4.44 -3.23 5.94
N LEU A 16 -4.10 -3.31 7.23
CA LEU A 16 -4.37 -2.23 8.18
C LEU A 16 -3.66 -0.93 7.78
N THR A 17 -2.39 -1.02 7.35
CA THR A 17 -1.61 0.15 6.91
C THR A 17 -2.29 0.86 5.73
N ILE A 18 -2.73 0.10 4.74
CA ILE A 18 -3.40 0.65 3.55
C ILE A 18 -4.81 1.16 3.86
N ILE A 19 -5.59 0.46 4.70
CA ILE A 19 -6.92 0.91 5.13
C ILE A 19 -6.85 2.26 5.85
N ILE A 20 -5.90 2.43 6.78
CA ILE A 20 -5.74 3.69 7.50
C ILE A 20 -5.39 4.82 6.51
N SER A 21 -4.47 4.55 5.58
CA SER A 21 -4.08 5.49 4.51
C SER A 21 -5.25 5.86 3.59
N ALA A 22 -6.10 4.91 3.22
CA ALA A 22 -7.28 5.12 2.38
C ALA A 22 -8.38 5.89 3.12
N TYR A 23 -8.60 5.57 4.39
CA TYR A 23 -9.57 6.23 5.26
C TYR A 23 -9.30 7.74 5.37
N GLU A 24 -8.04 8.13 5.60
CA GLU A 24 -7.66 9.55 5.66
C GLU A 24 -7.98 10.30 4.35
N LYS A 25 -7.79 9.64 3.20
CA LYS A 25 -8.10 10.23 1.89
C LYS A 25 -9.61 10.27 1.61
N LEU A 26 -10.39 9.29 2.04
CA LEU A 26 -11.84 9.29 1.82
C LEU A 26 -12.58 10.27 2.73
N PHE A 27 -12.30 10.23 4.04
CA PHE A 27 -13.10 10.95 5.03
C PHE A 27 -12.55 12.34 5.36
N VAL A 28 -11.25 12.59 5.15
CA VAL A 28 -10.59 13.86 5.47
C VAL A 28 -9.97 14.50 4.22
N TRP A 29 -10.57 14.27 3.05
CA TRP A 29 -10.03 14.64 1.73
C TRP A 29 -9.55 16.08 1.63
N ASN A 30 -10.34 17.07 2.07
CA ASN A 30 -10.02 18.49 1.91
C ASN A 30 -8.74 18.89 2.67
N LYS A 31 -8.55 18.34 3.87
CA LYS A 31 -7.35 18.59 4.67
C LYS A 31 -6.15 17.91 4.03
N THR A 32 -6.29 16.62 3.73
CA THR A 32 -5.23 15.81 3.11
C THR A 32 -4.77 16.41 1.78
N LEU A 33 -5.69 16.80 0.91
CA LEU A 33 -5.36 17.44 -0.37
C LEU A 33 -4.58 18.75 -0.16
N LYS A 34 -4.98 19.58 0.81
CA LYS A 34 -4.29 20.83 1.11
C LYS A 34 -2.86 20.57 1.60
N ASP A 35 -2.69 19.63 2.53
CA ASP A 35 -1.40 19.26 3.10
C ASP A 35 -0.44 18.74 2.01
N TYR A 36 -0.94 17.92 1.08
CA TYR A 36 -0.14 17.43 -0.06
C TYR A 36 0.17 18.54 -1.08
N ILE A 37 -0.77 19.43 -1.39
CA ILE A 37 -0.50 20.56 -2.30
C ILE A 37 0.60 21.46 -1.72
N GLU A 38 0.57 21.70 -0.41
CA GLU A 38 1.60 22.47 0.28
C GLU A 38 2.95 21.74 0.25
N MET A 39 2.96 20.44 0.52
CA MET A 39 4.16 19.59 0.47
C MET A 39 4.83 19.61 -0.92
N TYR A 40 4.05 19.59 -2.00
CA TYR A 40 4.53 19.54 -3.38
C TYR A 40 4.67 20.91 -4.07
N LYS A 41 4.42 22.02 -3.37
CA LYS A 41 4.29 23.37 -3.96
C LYS A 41 5.42 23.79 -4.90
N ASN A 42 6.65 23.37 -4.64
CA ASN A 42 7.83 23.72 -5.46
C ASN A 42 8.21 22.66 -6.50
N HIS A 43 7.51 21.52 -6.54
CA HIS A 43 7.87 20.36 -7.35
C HIS A 43 6.79 19.98 -8.36
N LEU A 44 5.51 20.12 -8.02
CA LEU A 44 4.38 19.73 -8.88
C LEU A 44 3.24 20.76 -8.82
N PRO A 45 2.54 20.99 -9.94
CA PRO A 45 1.34 21.82 -9.95
C PRO A 45 0.20 21.16 -9.16
N PRO A 46 -0.69 21.94 -8.50
CA PRO A 46 -1.75 21.41 -7.64
C PRO A 46 -2.69 20.41 -8.33
N PHE A 47 -2.93 20.59 -9.64
CA PHE A 47 -3.74 19.69 -10.44
C PHE A 47 -3.12 18.28 -10.53
N LEU A 48 -1.81 18.17 -10.76
CA LEU A 48 -1.13 16.88 -10.83
C LEU A 48 -1.06 16.21 -9.46
N VAL A 49 -0.87 16.98 -8.38
CA VAL A 49 -0.91 16.44 -7.00
C VAL A 49 -2.28 15.82 -6.70
N LYS A 50 -3.36 16.53 -7.04
CA LYS A 50 -4.73 16.02 -6.88
C LYS A 50 -4.97 14.76 -7.70
N LEU A 51 -4.53 14.73 -8.96
CA LEU A 51 -4.67 13.57 -9.84
C LEU A 51 -3.94 12.35 -9.27
N SER A 52 -2.68 12.53 -8.85
CA SER A 52 -1.88 11.47 -8.22
C SER A 52 -2.55 10.92 -6.97
N LEU A 53 -3.11 11.78 -6.10
CA LEU A 53 -3.84 11.34 -4.90
C LEU A 53 -5.08 10.51 -5.22
N ILE A 54 -5.84 10.86 -6.27
CA ILE A 54 -7.01 10.07 -6.71
C ILE A 54 -6.57 8.70 -7.22
N ILE A 55 -5.50 8.65 -8.02
CA ILE A 55 -4.96 7.38 -8.56
C ILE A 55 -4.45 6.50 -7.41
N ILE A 56 -3.70 7.06 -6.48
CA ILE A 56 -3.20 6.36 -5.29
C ILE A 56 -4.38 5.81 -4.48
N LEU A 57 -5.41 6.61 -4.21
CA LEU A 57 -6.60 6.16 -3.49
C LEU A 57 -7.31 5.01 -4.22
N GLY A 58 -7.45 5.08 -5.54
CA GLY A 58 -8.02 4.00 -6.34
C GLY A 58 -7.22 2.69 -6.20
N LEU A 59 -5.89 2.79 -6.26
CA LEU A 59 -5.01 1.64 -6.02
C LEU A 59 -5.10 1.12 -4.59
N GLU A 60 -5.19 1.99 -3.59
CA GLU A 60 -5.35 1.58 -2.18
C GLU A 60 -6.64 0.78 -1.96
N ILE A 61 -7.74 1.14 -2.61
CA ILE A 61 -9.00 0.39 -2.54
C ILE A 61 -8.86 -0.98 -3.20
N ILE A 62 -8.20 -1.06 -4.36
CA ILE A 62 -7.91 -2.33 -5.05
C ILE A 62 -7.04 -3.22 -4.16
N VAL A 63 -5.93 -2.68 -3.64
CA VAL A 63 -5.00 -3.40 -2.74
C VAL A 63 -5.74 -3.91 -1.50
N THR A 64 -6.52 -3.06 -0.85
CA THR A 64 -7.31 -3.43 0.33
C THR A 64 -8.23 -4.60 0.04
N SER A 65 -8.91 -4.57 -1.11
CA SER A 65 -9.83 -5.63 -1.53
C SER A 65 -9.11 -6.95 -1.77
N PHE A 66 -8.00 -6.93 -2.52
CA PHE A 66 -7.21 -8.14 -2.79
C PHE A 66 -6.53 -8.70 -1.54
N LEU A 67 -6.01 -7.86 -0.65
CA LEU A 67 -5.43 -8.34 0.62
C LEU A 67 -6.49 -8.94 1.54
N ALA A 68 -7.69 -8.34 1.63
CA ALA A 68 -8.77 -8.87 2.44
C ALA A 68 -9.31 -10.21 1.90
N LEU A 69 -9.55 -10.29 0.58
CA LEU A 69 -9.95 -11.54 -0.08
C LEU A 69 -8.84 -12.59 -0.02
N GLY A 70 -7.59 -12.20 -0.21
CA GLY A 70 -6.44 -13.09 -0.08
C GLY A 70 -6.31 -13.70 1.31
N ILE A 71 -6.51 -12.91 2.38
CA ILE A 71 -6.55 -13.44 3.75
C ILE A 71 -7.70 -14.44 3.92
N TYR A 72 -8.88 -14.14 3.37
CA TYR A 72 -10.04 -15.03 3.45
C TYR A 72 -9.77 -16.36 2.74
N ASP A 73 -9.32 -16.33 1.49
CA ASP A 73 -9.02 -17.53 0.69
C ASP A 73 -7.90 -18.37 1.33
N LEU A 74 -6.86 -17.72 1.87
CA LEU A 74 -5.75 -18.42 2.52
C LEU A 74 -6.20 -19.16 3.80
N ILE A 75 -7.22 -18.65 4.50
CA ILE A 75 -7.76 -19.24 5.73
C ILE A 75 -8.75 -20.38 5.42
N ILE A 76 -9.65 -20.17 4.45
CA ILE A 76 -10.76 -21.08 4.15
C ILE A 76 -10.35 -22.12 3.12
N ASP A 77 -9.86 -21.65 1.98
CA ASP A 77 -9.62 -22.45 0.77
C ASP A 77 -8.15 -22.90 0.65
N GLN A 78 -7.25 -22.32 1.45
CA GLN A 78 -5.80 -22.56 1.42
C GLN A 78 -5.18 -22.24 0.06
N ASP A 79 -5.80 -21.32 -0.68
CA ASP A 79 -5.30 -20.81 -1.96
C ASP A 79 -4.46 -19.54 -1.73
N ILE A 80 -3.30 -19.50 -2.37
CA ILE A 80 -2.34 -18.41 -2.27
C ILE A 80 -2.51 -17.35 -3.38
N ALA A 81 -3.23 -17.66 -4.46
CA ALA A 81 -3.26 -16.86 -5.67
C ALA A 81 -3.69 -15.39 -5.44
N LEU A 82 -4.78 -15.18 -4.68
CA LEU A 82 -5.24 -13.81 -4.38
C LEU A 82 -4.29 -13.06 -3.44
N SER A 83 -3.67 -13.76 -2.49
CA SER A 83 -2.68 -13.18 -1.59
C SER A 83 -1.43 -12.72 -2.34
N GLU A 84 -0.95 -13.52 -3.29
CA GLU A 84 0.18 -13.16 -4.15
C GLU A 84 -0.14 -11.93 -5.01
N ILE A 85 -1.30 -11.92 -5.67
CA ILE A 85 -1.74 -10.77 -6.48
C ILE A 85 -1.86 -9.52 -5.61
N GLY A 86 -2.46 -9.63 -4.42
CA GLY A 86 -2.57 -8.53 -3.47
C GLY A 86 -1.22 -7.95 -3.07
N LEU A 87 -0.25 -8.81 -2.76
CA LEU A 87 1.12 -8.38 -2.43
C LEU A 87 1.84 -7.72 -3.63
N ILE A 88 1.72 -8.25 -4.85
CA ILE A 88 2.32 -7.65 -6.04
C ILE A 88 1.79 -6.22 -6.25
N ILE A 89 0.46 -6.05 -6.20
CA ILE A 89 -0.16 -4.72 -6.38
C ILE A 89 0.24 -3.79 -5.22
N THR A 90 0.36 -4.30 -3.99
CA THR A 90 0.87 -3.54 -2.84
C THR A 90 2.31 -3.06 -3.06
N GLY A 91 3.16 -3.91 -3.64
CA GLY A 91 4.53 -3.56 -3.99
C GLY A 91 4.59 -2.43 -5.01
N ILE A 92 3.77 -2.51 -6.06
CA ILE A 92 3.63 -1.45 -7.07
C ILE A 92 3.16 -0.14 -6.42
N LEU A 93 2.17 -0.19 -5.52
CA LEU A 93 1.70 0.98 -4.78
C LEU A 93 2.83 1.63 -3.97
N PHE A 94 3.65 0.86 -3.25
CA PHE A 94 4.78 1.42 -2.52
C PHE A 94 5.88 1.98 -3.42
N LEU A 95 6.11 1.40 -4.60
CA LEU A 95 7.05 1.98 -5.58
C LEU A 95 6.56 3.35 -6.08
N ILE A 96 5.26 3.50 -6.38
CA ILE A 96 4.67 4.78 -6.76
C ILE A 96 4.84 5.81 -5.63
N LEU A 97 4.54 5.42 -4.39
CA LEU A 97 4.71 6.29 -3.22
C LEU A 97 6.19 6.69 -3.00
N LEU A 98 7.11 5.75 -3.19
CA LEU A 98 8.54 6.01 -3.08
C LEU A 98 9.02 7.02 -4.13
N ILE A 99 8.56 6.91 -5.38
CA ILE A 99 8.86 7.90 -6.43
C ILE A 99 8.34 9.28 -6.02
N GLY A 100 7.11 9.35 -5.50
CA GLY A 100 6.53 10.59 -4.98
C GLY A 100 7.39 11.26 -3.91
N LEU A 101 7.93 10.48 -2.97
CA LEU A 101 8.82 10.98 -1.91
C LEU A 101 10.20 11.39 -2.43
N ARG A 102 10.70 10.73 -3.48
CA ARG A 102 11.97 11.10 -4.13
C ARG A 102 11.90 12.44 -4.86
N ILE A 103 10.77 12.74 -5.49
CA ILE A 103 10.53 14.06 -6.10
C ILE A 103 10.63 15.17 -5.04
N LEU A 104 10.15 14.93 -3.83
CA LEU A 104 10.24 15.85 -2.70
C LEU A 104 11.62 15.86 -2.00
N GLN A 105 12.53 14.99 -2.41
CA GLN A 105 13.80 14.73 -1.71
C GLN A 105 13.60 14.36 -0.23
N ASP A 106 12.45 13.78 0.14
CA ASP A 106 12.20 13.30 1.50
C ASP A 106 12.83 11.92 1.73
N TYR A 107 14.10 11.94 2.09
CA TYR A 107 14.88 10.72 2.38
C TYR A 107 14.36 9.97 3.61
N ARG A 108 13.80 10.68 4.60
CA ARG A 108 13.26 10.05 5.83
C ARG A 108 11.95 9.34 5.54
N GLY A 109 11.05 9.98 4.80
CA GLY A 109 9.83 9.37 4.27
C GLY A 109 10.14 8.16 3.40
N ALA A 110 11.05 8.31 2.43
CA ALA A 110 11.43 7.22 1.52
C ALA A 110 11.99 6.00 2.26
N GLY A 111 12.78 6.20 3.32
CA GLY A 111 13.28 5.13 4.17
C GLY A 111 12.18 4.35 4.89
N ARG A 112 11.16 5.04 5.42
CA ARG A 112 9.99 4.39 6.04
C ARG A 112 9.20 3.56 5.03
N THR A 113 8.97 4.11 3.83
CA THR A 113 8.28 3.39 2.74
C THR A 113 9.05 2.16 2.27
N ALA A 114 10.39 2.22 2.24
CA ALA A 114 11.24 1.09 1.87
C ALA A 114 11.10 -0.09 2.86
N ILE A 115 10.84 0.16 4.15
CA ILE A 115 10.61 -0.90 5.14
C ILE A 115 9.30 -1.64 4.82
N TYR A 116 8.22 -0.91 4.50
CA TYR A 116 6.97 -1.54 4.08
C TYR A 116 7.11 -2.31 2.77
N PHE A 117 7.87 -1.78 1.81
CA PHE A 117 8.20 -2.49 0.57
C PHE A 117 8.99 -3.78 0.85
N LEU A 118 9.94 -3.75 1.77
CA LEU A 118 10.68 -4.96 2.18
C LEU A 118 9.74 -6.00 2.79
N LEU A 119 8.76 -5.59 3.62
CA LEU A 119 7.74 -6.49 4.16
C LEU A 119 6.88 -7.13 3.04
N VAL A 120 6.55 -6.38 2.00
CA VAL A 120 5.83 -6.92 0.83
C VAL A 120 6.67 -7.97 0.11
N VAL A 121 7.93 -7.67 -0.20
CA VAL A 121 8.83 -8.61 -0.89
C VAL A 121 9.06 -9.87 -0.03
N PHE A 122 9.23 -9.70 1.28
CA PHE A 122 9.34 -10.81 2.21
C PHE A 122 8.06 -11.65 2.27
N GLY A 123 6.89 -11.00 2.28
CA GLY A 123 5.60 -11.69 2.22
C GLY A 123 5.43 -12.51 0.93
N LEU A 124 5.82 -11.95 -0.22
CA LEU A 124 5.80 -12.66 -1.51
C LEU A 124 6.70 -13.88 -1.50
N PHE A 125 7.95 -13.69 -1.08
CA PHE A 125 8.91 -14.79 -0.96
C PHE A 125 8.38 -15.89 -0.04
N TRP A 126 7.80 -15.52 1.10
CA TRP A 126 7.30 -16.51 2.06
C TRP A 126 6.10 -17.28 1.50
N ILE A 127 5.10 -16.62 0.93
CA ILE A 127 3.92 -17.28 0.35
C ILE A 127 4.31 -18.24 -0.78
N GLN A 128 5.27 -17.85 -1.63
CA GLN A 128 5.74 -18.67 -2.76
C GLN A 128 6.63 -19.86 -2.34
N SER A 129 7.10 -19.87 -1.10
CA SER A 129 8.04 -20.88 -0.58
C SER A 129 7.37 -21.96 0.29
N ILE A 130 6.06 -21.85 0.55
CA ILE A 130 5.27 -22.81 1.35
C ILE A 130 4.41 -23.64 0.41
#